data_AF-A0A9Q7A6A8-F1
#
_entry.id   AF-A0A9Q7A6A8-F1
#
_cell.length_a   1.000
_cell.length_b   1.000
_cell.length_c   1.000
_cell.angle_alpha   90.00
_cell.angle_beta   90.00
_cell.angle_gamma   90.00
#
_symmetry.space_group_name_H-M   'P 1'
#
loop_
_entity.id
_entity.type
_entity.pdbx_description
1 polymer ?
#
loop_
_entity_poly.entity_id
_entity_poly.type
_entity_poly.pdbx_seq_one_letter_code
_entity_poly.pdbx_strand_id
1 'polypeptide(L)' 'MIDGLSLSMAALACLVTLPVSLWSWSDGGGARLLPWLFCLCALAAVTASDWLTFIVFLELSSLALFFRDRRRSLQGA' A
#
# COMPACT_ATOMS: atom_id res chain seq x y z
N MET A 1 20.51 12.00 3.76
CA MET A 1 19.91 12.79 2.67
C MET A 1 18.93 11.87 1.97
N ILE A 2 17.67 12.28 1.83
CA ILE A 2 16.68 11.51 1.05
C ILE A 2 16.96 11.82 -0.41
N ASP A 3 17.32 10.80 -1.20
CA ASP A 3 17.58 10.97 -2.62
C ASP A 3 16.31 11.39 -3.35
N GLY A 4 16.43 12.24 -4.38
CA GLY A 4 15.28 12.73 -5.15
C GLY A 4 14.45 11.61 -5.79
N LEU A 5 15.07 10.44 -6.00
CA LEU A 5 14.42 9.24 -6.51
C LEU A 5 13.53 8.56 -5.46
N SER A 6 13.97 8.51 -4.19
CA SER A 6 13.12 8.04 -3.08
C SER A 6 11.94 8.99 -2.85
N LEU A 7 12.16 10.30 -3.01
CA LEU A 7 11.09 11.29 -2.89
C LEU A 7 10.02 11.13 -3.98
N SER A 8 10.42 10.92 -5.24
CA SER A 8 9.49 10.74 -6.35
C SER A 8 8.70 9.43 -6.24
N MET A 9 9.34 8.34 -5.78
CA MET A 9 8.68 7.07 -5.49
C MET A 9 7.66 7.19 -4.34
N ALA A 10 7.98 7.94 -3.29
CA ALA A 10 7.04 8.18 -2.19
C ALA A 10 5.85 9.04 -2.64
N ALA A 11 6.10 10.06 -3.49
CA ALA A 11 5.04 10.88 -4.06
C ALA A 11 4.09 10.06 -4.96
N LEU A 12 4.64 9.17 -5.80
CA LEU A 12 3.85 8.24 -6.61
C LEU A 12 3.03 7.28 -5.75
N ALA A 13 3.62 6.71 -4.70
CA ALA A 13 2.90 5.83 -3.77
C ALA A 13 1.71 6.55 -3.11
N CYS A 14 1.89 7.80 -2.66
CA CYS A 14 0.79 8.62 -2.13
C CYS A 14 -0.29 8.90 -3.18
N LEU A 15 0.11 9.28 -4.41
CA LEU A 15 -0.82 9.60 -5.49
C LEU A 15 -1.66 8.40 -5.93
N VAL A 16 -1.10 7.20 -5.94
CA VAL A 16 -1.83 5.97 -6.28
C VAL A 16 -2.74 5.53 -5.13
N THR A 17 -2.33 5.77 -3.88
CA THR A 17 -3.09 5.29 -2.70
C THR A 17 -4.24 6.21 -2.31
N LEU A 18 -4.14 7.51 -2.55
CA LEU A 18 -5.21 8.49 -2.31
C LEU A 18 -6.56 8.13 -2.98
N PRO A 19 -6.65 7.93 -4.31
CA PRO A 19 -7.91 7.59 -4.97
C PRO A 19 -8.44 6.22 -4.53
N VAL A 20 -7.56 5.27 -4.20
CA VAL A 20 -7.94 3.96 -3.67
C VAL A 20 -8.56 4.07 -2.27
N SER A 21 -8.00 4.95 -1.43
CA SER A 21 -8.54 5.23 -0.09
C SER A 21 -9.89 5.95 -0.15
N LEU A 22 -10.05 6.90 -1.09
CA LEU A 22 -11.30 7.64 -1.32
C LEU A 22 -12.39 6.72 -1.87
N TRP A 23 -12.05 5.82 -2.81
CA TRP A 23 -12.98 4.80 -3.28
C TRP A 23 -13.40 3.87 -2.14
N SER A 24 -12.43 3.35 -1.37
CA SER A 24 -12.73 2.48 -0.23
C SER A 24 -13.56 3.18 0.85
N TRP A 25 -13.46 4.51 0.98
CA TRP A 25 -14.30 5.29 1.89
C TRP A 25 -15.75 5.34 1.39
N SER A 26 -15.95 5.59 0.10
CA SER A 26 -17.26 5.65 -0.55
C SER A 26 -18.02 4.32 -0.47
N ASP A 27 -17.30 3.19 -0.58
CA ASP A 27 -17.89 1.86 -0.67
C ASP A 27 -18.39 1.30 0.68
N GLY A 28 -18.19 2.01 1.79
CA GLY A 28 -18.76 1.68 3.11
C GLY A 28 -18.25 0.38 3.76
N GLY A 29 -17.56 -0.50 3.02
CA GLY A 29 -17.15 -1.83 3.46
C GLY A 29 -16.04 -1.83 4.50
N GLY A 30 -16.05 -2.80 5.41
CA GLY A 30 -15.09 -3.00 6.51
C GLY A 30 -13.64 -3.31 6.10
N ALA A 31 -13.22 -2.96 4.89
CA ALA A 31 -11.86 -3.11 4.36
C ALA A 31 -11.05 -1.79 4.40
N ARG A 32 -11.55 -0.76 5.10
CA ARG A 32 -10.96 0.60 5.17
C ARG A 32 -9.48 0.63 5.58
N LEU A 33 -9.03 -0.36 6.36
CA LEU A 33 -7.66 -0.45 6.89
C LEU A 33 -6.64 -1.01 5.89
N LEU A 34 -7.04 -1.89 4.96
CA LEU A 34 -6.11 -2.52 4.01
C LEU A 34 -5.39 -1.52 3.07
N PRO A 35 -6.08 -0.53 2.45
CA PRO A 35 -5.39 0.42 1.57
C PRO A 35 -4.43 1.33 2.34
N TRP A 36 -4.71 1.63 3.62
CA TRP A 36 -3.80 2.38 4.48
C TRP A 36 -2.57 1.55 4.87
N LEU A 37 -2.75 0.26 5.19
CA LEU A 37 -1.65 -0.67 5.46
C LEU A 37 -0.73 -0.83 4.25
N PHE A 38 -1.30 -0.92 3.04
CA PHE A 38 -0.53 -0.92 1.80
C PHE A 38 0.28 0.36 1.65
N CYS A 39 -0.34 1.53 1.87
CA CYS A 39 0.34 2.83 1.78
C CYS A 39 1.53 2.91 2.74
N LEU A 40 1.31 2.55 4.02
CA LEU A 40 2.34 2.62 5.05
C LEU A 40 3.51 1.67 4.75
N CYS A 41 3.22 0.45 4.28
CA CYS A 41 4.27 -0.50 3.89
C CYS A 41 5.02 -0.01 2.65
N ALA A 42 4.32 0.51 1.64
CA ALA A 42 4.96 1.05 0.44
C ALA A 42 5.85 2.26 0.76
N LEU A 43 5.41 3.16 1.65
CA LEU A 43 6.20 4.30 2.10
C LEU A 43 7.43 3.86 2.89
N ALA A 44 7.27 2.89 3.80
CA ALA A 44 8.37 2.32 4.59
C ALA A 44 9.38 1.55 3.73
N ALA A 45 8.93 0.90 2.65
CA ALA A 45 9.81 0.28 1.67
C ALA A 45 10.65 1.34 0.95
N VAL A 46 10.03 2.42 0.47
CA VAL A 46 10.71 3.47 -0.31
C VAL A 46 11.72 4.27 0.54
N THR A 47 11.46 4.44 1.83
CA THR A 47 12.38 5.13 2.75
C THR A 47 13.41 4.21 3.39
N ALA A 48 13.38 2.90 3.10
CA ALA A 48 14.33 1.95 3.64
C ALA A 48 15.75 2.22 3.14
N SER A 49 16.69 2.38 4.07
CA SER A 49 18.13 2.48 3.79
C SER A 49 18.77 1.14 3.43
N ASP A 50 18.15 0.04 3.85
CA ASP A 50 18.71 -1.30 3.77
C ASP A 50 17.86 -2.19 2.87
N TRP A 51 18.54 -2.99 2.03
CA TRP A 51 17.91 -3.88 1.06
C TRP A 51 16.94 -4.88 1.69
N LEU A 52 17.27 -5.38 2.88
CA LEU A 52 16.41 -6.31 3.62
C LEU A 52 15.10 -5.64 4.04
N THR A 53 15.18 -4.42 4.57
CA THR A 53 14.03 -3.63 5.01
C THR A 53 13.14 -3.28 3.82
N PHE A 54 13.73 -2.92 2.67
CA PHE A 54 13.02 -2.71 1.41
C PHE A 54 12.21 -3.95 1.02
N ILE A 55 12.84 -5.13 0.94
CA ILE A 55 12.16 -6.38 0.54
C ILE A 55 11.04 -6.73 1.52
N VAL A 56 11.28 -6.65 2.83
CA VAL A 56 10.28 -7.02 3.84
C VAL A 56 9.02 -6.17 3.70
N PHE A 57 9.16 -4.85 3.56
CA PHE A 57 8.02 -3.97 3.39
C PHE A 57 7.36 -4.09 2.01
N LEU A 58 8.12 -4.41 0.96
CA LEU A 58 7.59 -4.72 -0.36
C LEU A 58 6.69 -5.98 -0.30
N GLU A 59 7.16 -7.05 0.32
CA GLU A 59 6.41 -8.31 0.48
C GLU A 59 5.17 -8.13 1.38
N LEU A 60 5.27 -7.33 2.44
CA LEU A 60 4.12 -6.95 3.27
C LEU A 60 3.05 -6.19 2.47
N SER A 61 3.47 -5.31 1.55
CA SER A 61 2.54 -4.60 0.67
C SER A 61 1.83 -5.53 -0.33
N SER A 62 2.56 -6.53 -0.85
CA SER A 62 2.04 -7.61 -1.69
C SER A 62 1.00 -8.46 -0.94
N LEU A 63 1.29 -8.85 0.32
CA LEU A 63 0.36 -9.57 1.18
C LEU A 63 -0.93 -8.78 1.43
N ALA A 64 -0.83 -7.47 1.68
CA ALA A 64 -2.00 -6.61 1.84
C ALA A 64 -2.90 -6.61 0.59
N LEU A 65 -2.31 -6.60 -0.61
CA LEU A 65 -3.06 -6.74 -1.87
C LEU A 65 -3.68 -8.13 -2.02
N PHE A 66 -2.95 -9.19 -1.67
CA PHE A 66 -3.46 -10.57 -1.72
C PHE A 66 -4.71 -10.75 -0.85
N PHE A 67 -4.69 -10.26 0.39
CA PHE A 67 -5.85 -10.35 1.29
C PHE A 67 -7.03 -9.51 0.79
N ARG A 68 -6.76 -8.36 0.17
CA ARG A 68 -7.80 -7.54 -0.45
C ARG A 68 -8.49 -8.28 -1.60
N ASP A 69 -7.73 -8.92 -2.47
CA ASP A 69 -8.25 -9.64 -3.62
C ASP A 69 -9.02 -10.91 -3.21
N ARG A 70 -8.46 -11.69 -2.28
CA ARG A 70 -9.14 -12.82 -1.62
C ARG A 70 -10.49 -12.43 -1.01
N ARG A 71 -10.58 -11.25 -0.38
CA ARG A 71 -11.83 -10.77 0.23
C ARG A 71 -12.89 -10.43 -0.83
N ARG A 72 -12.48 -9.84 -1.96
CA ARG A 72 -13.39 -9.60 -3.10
C ARG A 72 -13.92 -10.90 -3.69
N SER A 73 -13.07 -11.92 -3.84
CA SER A 73 -13.49 -13.23 -4.34
C SER A 73 -14.52 -13.92 -3.43
N LEU A 74 -14.46 -13.73 -2.11
CA LEU A 74 -15.43 -14.31 -1.16
C LEU A 74 -16.76 -13.51 -1.06
N GLN A 75 -16.78 -12.24 -1.48
CA GLN A 75 -17.99 -11.41 -1.46
C GLN A 75 -18.78 -11.47 -2.79
N GLY A 76 -18.18 -12.00 -3.85
CA GLY A 76 -18.80 -12.17 -5.17
C GLY A 76 -19.36 -13.57 -5.45
N ALA A 77 -19.43 -14.45 -4.44
CA ALA A 77 -20.08 -15.76 -4.47
C ALA A 77 -21.29 -15.75 -3.53
#